data_AF-A0A9R0QX75-F1
#
_entry.id   AF-A0A9R0QX75-F1
#
_cell.length_a   1.000
_cell.length_b   1.000
_cell.length_c   1.000
_cell.angle_alpha   90.00
_cell.angle_beta   90.00
_cell.angle_gamma   90.00
#
_symmetry.space_group_name_H-M   'P 1'
#
loop_
_entity.id
_entity.type
_entity.pdbx_description
1 polymer ?
#
loop_
_entity_poly.entity_id
_entity_poly.type
_entity_poly.pdbx_seq_one_letter_code
_entity_poly.pdbx_strand_id
1 'polypeptide(L)'
;MADDGLDRWRGFFRGAGVSICETIEKAILVAAADEPQEFLRRRDRIAERLFNALLARPSCHGCTASTGSVPPATPAVAEDKGSVRRVPEKESKVDSSSLGAPGGGALGGGISEDEDSDSEDDERLRRAAASNYGHNYDDDNDDEEEEEEQDAAAPAEEDHHAEDDDPEAEELEALTNEIDEESQIVGEVLRIKELLLHKQDHSDATLFDSLRRLQLMQLSVSTLRATEIGRAVNGLRKHSSQQIRHLALALIQLENFG
;
A
#
# COMPACT_ATOMS: atom_id res chain seq x y z
N MET A 1 -15.73 34.44 -15.61
CA MET A 1 -16.55 34.25 -14.40
C MET A 1 -16.59 32.76 -14.08
N ALA A 2 -15.51 32.22 -13.52
CA ALA A 2 -15.40 30.78 -13.21
C ALA A 2 -14.61 30.51 -11.90
N ASP A 3 -14.52 31.52 -11.02
CA ASP A 3 -13.89 31.38 -9.69
C ASP A 3 -14.92 31.26 -8.56
N ASP A 4 -16.19 31.61 -8.83
CA ASP A 4 -17.26 31.69 -7.83
C ASP A 4 -17.55 30.33 -7.12
N GLY A 5 -17.20 29.21 -7.78
CA GLY A 5 -17.39 27.87 -7.24
C GLY A 5 -16.41 27.51 -6.12
N LEU A 6 -15.13 27.86 -6.25
CA LEU A 6 -14.11 27.50 -5.26
C LEU A 6 -14.21 28.36 -4.01
N ASP A 7 -14.62 29.62 -4.14
CA ASP A 7 -14.74 30.54 -3.02
C ASP A 7 -15.85 30.13 -2.04
N ARG A 8 -16.95 29.53 -2.52
CA ARG A 8 -17.95 28.89 -1.67
C ARG A 8 -17.34 27.77 -0.81
N TRP A 9 -16.55 26.91 -1.42
CA TRP A 9 -15.89 25.81 -0.70
C TRP A 9 -14.82 26.31 0.27
N ARG A 10 -14.05 27.34 -0.11
CA ARG A 10 -13.11 28.02 0.79
C ARG A 10 -13.80 28.60 2.01
N GLY A 11 -14.97 29.21 1.84
CA GLY A 11 -15.82 29.69 2.94
C GLY A 11 -16.28 28.55 3.85
N PHE A 12 -16.78 27.46 3.26
CA PHE A 12 -17.20 26.26 3.99
C PHE A 12 -16.08 25.66 4.84
N PHE A 13 -14.90 25.41 4.26
CA PHE A 13 -13.77 24.84 4.99
C PHE A 13 -13.19 25.79 6.04
N ARG A 14 -13.20 27.12 5.79
CA ARG A 14 -12.78 28.11 6.80
C ARG A 14 -13.75 28.17 7.99
N GLY A 15 -15.04 27.95 7.75
CA GLY A 15 -16.08 27.96 8.78
C GLY A 15 -16.15 26.69 9.63
N ALA A 16 -15.59 25.57 9.16
CA ALA A 16 -15.67 24.27 9.82
C ALA A 16 -14.82 24.16 11.10
N GLY A 17 -13.88 25.10 11.34
CA GLY A 17 -13.04 25.11 12.54
C GLY A 17 -11.96 24.01 12.60
N VAL A 18 -11.90 23.13 11.60
CA VAL A 18 -10.90 22.08 11.41
C VAL A 18 -10.03 22.39 10.20
N SER A 19 -8.81 21.82 10.17
CA SER A 19 -7.96 22.00 8.99
C SER A 19 -8.57 21.30 7.76
N ILE A 20 -8.26 21.79 6.57
CA ILE A 20 -8.74 21.16 5.32
C ILE A 20 -8.26 19.69 5.25
N CYS A 21 -7.02 19.42 5.65
CA CYS A 21 -6.46 18.06 5.69
C CYS A 21 -7.26 17.15 6.63
N GLU A 22 -7.50 17.61 7.86
CA GLU A 22 -8.31 16.88 8.83
C GLU A 22 -9.75 16.67 8.33
N THR A 23 -10.32 17.65 7.63
CA THR A 23 -11.66 17.51 7.02
C THR A 23 -11.68 16.42 5.96
N ILE A 24 -10.64 16.32 5.13
CA ILE A 24 -10.50 15.26 4.12
C ILE A 24 -10.39 13.89 4.81
N GLU A 25 -9.57 13.77 5.85
CA GLU A 25 -9.42 12.52 6.61
C GLU A 25 -10.75 12.09 7.25
N LYS A 26 -11.49 13.02 7.88
CA LYS A 26 -12.81 12.72 8.44
C LYS A 26 -13.83 12.38 7.37
N ALA A 27 -13.82 13.06 6.23
CA ALA A 27 -14.72 12.77 5.12
C ALA A 27 -14.46 11.38 4.52
N ILE A 28 -13.20 10.95 4.43
CA ILE A 28 -12.84 9.58 4.03
C ILE A 28 -13.40 8.56 5.02
N LEU A 29 -13.24 8.80 6.32
CA LEU A 29 -13.76 7.89 7.35
C LEU A 29 -15.29 7.79 7.32
N VAL A 30 -15.99 8.91 7.16
CA VAL A 30 -17.46 8.92 7.05
C VAL A 30 -17.91 8.21 5.77
N ALA A 31 -17.28 8.49 4.62
CA ALA A 31 -17.61 7.82 3.36
C ALA A 31 -17.36 6.31 3.42
N ALA A 32 -16.30 5.87 4.10
CA ALA A 32 -16.02 4.45 4.28
C ALA A 32 -17.03 3.75 5.22
N ALA A 33 -17.59 4.47 6.19
CA ALA A 33 -18.58 3.92 7.12
C ALA A 33 -19.98 3.86 6.50
N ASP A 34 -20.38 4.92 5.80
CA ASP A 34 -21.76 5.09 5.32
C ASP A 34 -21.97 4.52 3.91
N GLU A 35 -20.96 4.63 3.03
CA GLU A 35 -21.07 4.25 1.60
C GLU A 35 -19.82 3.48 1.10
N PRO A 36 -19.44 2.33 1.72
CA PRO A 36 -18.17 1.66 1.46
C PRO A 36 -17.98 1.22 0.00
N GLN A 37 -19.03 0.69 -0.64
CA GLN A 37 -18.95 0.20 -2.02
C GLN A 37 -18.80 1.34 -3.04
N GLU A 38 -19.45 2.47 -2.79
CA GLU A 38 -19.31 3.65 -3.65
C GLU A 38 -17.97 4.35 -3.44
N PHE A 39 -17.52 4.44 -2.19
CA PHE A 39 -16.20 4.97 -1.87
C PHE A 39 -15.09 4.15 -2.53
N LEU A 40 -15.19 2.80 -2.52
CA LEU A 40 -14.27 1.91 -3.22
C LEU A 40 -14.27 2.14 -4.74
N ARG A 41 -15.43 2.22 -5.38
CA ARG A 41 -15.53 2.50 -6.82
C ARG A 41 -14.94 3.86 -7.22
N ARG A 42 -15.01 4.85 -6.33
CA ARG A 42 -14.51 6.21 -6.58
C ARG A 42 -13.06 6.42 -6.13
N ARG A 43 -12.46 5.47 -5.41
CA ARG A 43 -11.13 5.57 -4.79
C ARG A 43 -10.06 6.01 -5.79
N ASP A 44 -9.98 5.33 -6.93
CA ASP A 44 -8.90 5.56 -7.90
C ASP A 44 -9.00 6.96 -8.51
N ARG A 45 -10.22 7.42 -8.80
CA ARG A 45 -10.47 8.79 -9.28
C ARG A 45 -10.17 9.85 -8.24
N ILE A 46 -10.39 9.57 -6.95
CA ILE A 46 -10.03 10.47 -5.85
C ILE A 46 -8.50 10.54 -5.71
N ALA A 47 -7.82 9.39 -5.74
CA ALA A 47 -6.36 9.31 -5.67
C ALA A 47 -5.68 10.03 -6.84
N GLU A 48 -6.18 9.81 -8.07
CA GLU A 48 -5.71 10.49 -9.27
C GLU A 48 -5.85 12.01 -9.14
N ARG A 49 -6.98 12.50 -8.63
CA ARG A 49 -7.19 13.94 -8.40
C ARG A 49 -6.25 14.51 -7.36
N LEU A 50 -5.97 13.79 -6.28
CA LEU A 50 -4.99 14.22 -5.27
C LEU A 50 -3.60 14.32 -5.87
N PHE A 51 -3.18 13.31 -6.64
CA PHE A 51 -1.87 13.28 -7.28
C PHE A 51 -1.71 14.39 -8.33
N ASN A 52 -2.69 14.53 -9.23
CA ASN A 52 -2.65 15.54 -10.28
C ASN A 52 -2.77 16.98 -9.73
N ALA A 53 -3.52 17.21 -8.65
CA ALA A 53 -3.57 18.51 -7.99
C ALA A 53 -2.20 18.92 -7.39
N LEU A 54 -1.41 17.95 -6.94
CA LEU A 54 -0.05 18.19 -6.43
C LEU A 54 0.96 18.44 -7.56
N LEU A 55 0.71 17.91 -8.76
CA LEU A 55 1.53 18.15 -9.95
C LEU A 55 1.17 19.46 -10.66
N ALA A 56 -0.11 19.85 -10.64
CA ALA A 56 -0.62 21.05 -11.28
C ALA A 56 -0.37 22.34 -10.47
N ARG A 57 0.61 22.35 -9.55
CA ARG A 57 0.92 23.55 -8.75
C ARG A 57 1.18 24.72 -9.70
N PRO A 58 0.44 25.85 -9.56
CA PRO A 58 0.78 27.06 -10.29
C PRO A 58 2.23 27.42 -9.98
N SER A 59 3.03 27.61 -11.03
CA SER A 59 4.36 28.20 -10.94
C SER A 59 4.30 29.36 -9.95
N CYS A 60 5.02 29.23 -8.85
CA CYS A 60 5.20 30.31 -7.89
C CYS A 60 5.90 31.46 -8.61
N HIS A 61 5.12 32.42 -9.09
CA HIS A 61 5.61 33.70 -9.58
C HIS A 61 6.14 34.47 -8.36
N GLY A 62 7.40 34.25 -7.99
CA GLY A 62 8.07 35.05 -6.96
C GLY A 62 9.17 34.40 -6.13
N CYS A 63 9.53 33.13 -6.33
CA CYS A 63 10.74 32.60 -5.69
C CYS A 63 11.93 32.86 -6.62
N THR A 64 12.52 34.04 -6.52
CA THR A 64 13.79 34.34 -7.19
C THR A 64 14.83 33.33 -6.70
N ALA A 65 15.32 32.51 -7.62
CA ALA A 65 16.48 31.68 -7.42
C ALA A 65 17.63 32.53 -6.88
N SER A 66 18.10 32.25 -5.67
CA SER A 66 19.45 32.65 -5.28
C SER A 66 20.40 31.67 -5.96
N THR A 67 21.02 32.15 -7.02
CA THR A 67 22.10 31.50 -7.75
C THR A 67 23.28 31.26 -6.81
N GLY A 68 23.64 30.00 -6.59
CA GLY A 68 24.90 29.59 -5.95
C GLY A 68 25.69 28.70 -6.89
N SER A 69 26.27 29.30 -7.94
CA SER A 69 27.26 28.66 -8.81
C SER A 69 28.62 28.62 -8.12
N VAL A 70 29.23 27.45 -7.98
CA VAL A 70 30.69 27.29 -7.87
C VAL A 70 31.12 26.00 -8.62
N PRO A 71 32.10 26.06 -9.54
CA PRO A 71 32.58 24.91 -10.32
C PRO A 71 33.50 23.97 -9.52
N PRO A 72 33.75 22.74 -10.03
CA PRO A 72 34.58 21.74 -9.35
C PRO A 72 36.08 22.03 -9.54
N ALA A 73 36.79 22.28 -8.44
CA ALA A 73 38.25 22.25 -8.40
C ALA A 73 38.72 20.88 -7.89
N THR A 74 39.55 20.22 -8.69
CA THR A 74 40.35 19.05 -8.32
C THR A 74 41.28 19.38 -7.15
N PRO A 75 41.57 18.44 -6.24
CA PRO A 75 42.79 18.51 -5.46
C PRO A 75 43.77 17.44 -5.95
N ALA A 76 44.84 17.94 -6.58
CA ALA A 76 46.09 17.23 -6.75
C ALA A 76 46.74 16.97 -5.37
N VAL A 77 47.43 15.85 -5.31
CA VAL A 77 48.40 15.44 -4.29
C VAL A 77 49.35 16.56 -3.85
N ALA A 78 49.53 16.72 -2.54
CA ALA A 78 50.76 17.23 -1.94
C ALA A 78 50.90 16.70 -0.50
N GLU A 79 52.02 16.03 -0.27
CA GLU A 79 52.53 15.59 1.02
C GLU A 79 52.94 16.79 1.89
N ASP A 80 52.94 16.62 3.22
CA ASP A 80 54.15 16.78 4.09
C ASP A 80 53.84 17.21 5.53
N LYS A 81 54.52 16.50 6.46
CA LYS A 81 54.97 16.86 7.81
C LYS A 81 54.02 17.53 8.81
N GLY A 82 53.52 16.67 9.70
CA GLY A 82 54.00 16.63 11.10
C GLY A 82 53.45 17.65 12.09
N SER A 83 52.84 17.19 13.17
CA SER A 83 53.25 17.54 14.54
C SER A 83 52.41 16.78 15.57
N VAL A 84 53.13 16.01 16.39
CA VAL A 84 52.73 15.39 17.66
C VAL A 84 52.04 16.40 18.58
N ARG A 85 50.96 16.02 19.30
CA ARG A 85 50.85 15.95 20.80
C ARG A 85 49.65 15.09 21.26
N ARG A 86 49.94 14.06 22.07
CA ARG A 86 49.07 13.42 23.09
C ARG A 86 48.70 14.46 24.16
N VAL A 87 47.69 14.37 25.05
CA VAL A 87 47.11 13.34 25.95
C VAL A 87 45.86 14.04 26.63
N PRO A 88 45.16 13.53 27.67
CA PRO A 88 44.34 12.32 27.82
C PRO A 88 42.90 12.63 28.34
N GLU A 89 42.08 11.58 28.46
CA GLU A 89 41.07 11.27 29.50
C GLU A 89 40.21 12.39 30.13
N LYS A 90 38.87 12.18 30.11
CA LYS A 90 38.07 12.21 31.34
C LYS A 90 36.75 11.47 31.20
N GLU A 91 36.63 10.49 32.06
CA GLU A 91 35.47 9.64 32.33
C GLU A 91 34.56 10.41 33.30
N SER A 92 33.26 10.54 33.00
CA SER A 92 32.28 11.02 33.96
C SER A 92 31.22 9.96 34.20
N LYS A 93 31.47 9.24 35.28
CA LYS A 93 30.64 8.23 35.92
C LYS A 93 29.50 8.93 36.68
N VAL A 94 28.25 8.62 36.35
CA VAL A 94 27.12 8.90 37.25
C VAL A 94 26.36 7.58 37.49
N ASP A 95 26.67 6.98 38.64
CA ASP A 95 25.90 5.88 39.22
C ASP A 95 24.77 6.50 40.05
N SER A 96 23.54 5.98 39.89
CA SER A 96 22.53 6.01 40.94
C SER A 96 21.53 4.87 40.71
N SER A 97 21.78 3.78 41.40
CA SER A 97 20.76 2.82 41.89
C SER A 97 19.79 3.58 42.84
N SER A 98 18.66 3.13 43.36
CA SER A 98 17.96 1.84 43.45
C SER A 98 16.69 2.09 44.30
N LEU A 99 15.62 1.33 44.03
CA LEU A 99 14.51 0.89 44.91
C LEU A 99 13.46 1.89 45.47
N GLY A 100 12.19 1.54 45.20
CA GLY A 100 11.01 1.96 45.96
C GLY A 100 9.69 1.45 45.35
N ALA A 101 9.23 0.27 45.77
CA ALA A 101 7.86 -0.25 45.59
C ALA A 101 7.04 -0.04 46.89
N PRO A 102 5.78 -0.51 47.07
CA PRO A 102 4.63 -0.69 46.15
C PRO A 102 3.30 -0.10 46.72
N GLY A 103 2.20 -0.23 45.97
CA GLY A 103 0.81 -0.14 46.47
C GLY A 103 -0.14 0.43 45.41
N GLY A 104 -1.32 -0.13 45.10
CA GLY A 104 -2.07 -1.27 45.59
C GLY A 104 -3.43 -1.35 44.85
N GLY A 105 -4.14 -2.48 45.02
CA GLY A 105 -5.55 -2.69 44.63
C GLY A 105 -5.74 -3.28 43.23
N ALA A 106 -6.02 -4.58 43.06
CA ALA A 106 -7.32 -5.28 43.25
C ALA A 106 -8.37 -4.70 42.29
N LEU A 107 -9.04 -5.44 41.39
CA LEU A 107 -10.07 -6.50 41.58
C LEU A 107 -10.11 -7.33 40.25
N GLY A 108 -10.14 -8.67 40.23
CA GLY A 108 -11.37 -9.51 40.25
C GLY A 108 -11.99 -9.65 38.84
N GLY A 109 -12.31 -10.80 38.26
CA GLY A 109 -12.29 -12.21 38.66
C GLY A 109 -12.53 -13.08 37.41
N GLY A 110 -12.24 -14.38 37.51
CA GLY A 110 -12.53 -15.36 36.47
C GLY A 110 -13.76 -16.20 36.79
N ILE A 111 -14.36 -16.75 35.73
CA ILE A 111 -15.17 -17.98 35.60
C ILE A 111 -15.07 -18.34 34.09
N SER A 112 -14.57 -19.50 33.61
CA SER A 112 -15.18 -20.85 33.53
C SER A 112 -16.65 -20.82 33.09
N GLU A 113 -17.20 -21.67 32.24
CA GLU A 113 -16.88 -22.85 31.42
C GLU A 113 -18.18 -23.07 30.60
N ASP A 114 -18.07 -23.66 29.41
CA ASP A 114 -19.06 -24.48 28.66
C ASP A 114 -20.55 -24.05 28.53
N GLU A 115 -21.10 -24.15 27.31
CA GLU A 115 -22.36 -24.85 27.02
C GLU A 115 -22.73 -24.77 25.52
N ASP A 116 -22.71 -25.95 24.87
CA ASP A 116 -23.36 -26.21 23.58
C ASP A 116 -24.88 -26.17 23.76
N SER A 117 -25.60 -25.46 22.87
CA SER A 117 -27.06 -25.58 22.77
C SER A 117 -27.52 -25.38 21.32
N ASP A 118 -27.66 -26.50 20.60
CA ASP A 118 -28.50 -26.59 19.40
C ASP A 118 -29.93 -26.14 19.74
N SER A 119 -30.48 -25.21 18.95
CA SER A 119 -31.92 -24.96 18.93
C SER A 119 -32.40 -24.75 17.49
N GLU A 120 -33.39 -25.57 17.11
CA GLU A 120 -33.89 -25.81 15.75
C GLU A 120 -34.83 -24.70 15.23
N ASP A 121 -34.46 -23.42 15.35
CA ASP A 121 -35.36 -22.30 15.00
C ASP A 121 -35.07 -21.61 13.65
N ASP A 122 -34.22 -22.20 12.79
CA ASP A 122 -33.79 -21.59 11.52
C ASP A 122 -34.65 -21.93 10.28
N GLU A 123 -35.65 -22.82 10.40
CA GLU A 123 -36.44 -23.23 9.22
C GLU A 123 -37.64 -22.30 8.93
N ARG A 124 -38.12 -21.54 9.93
CA ARG A 124 -39.20 -20.57 9.74
C ARG A 124 -38.76 -19.33 8.95
N LEU A 125 -37.50 -18.92 9.09
CA LEU A 125 -36.97 -17.73 8.42
C LEU A 125 -36.74 -17.97 6.92
N ARG A 126 -36.35 -19.18 6.50
CA ARG A 126 -36.20 -19.53 5.08
C ARG A 126 -37.54 -19.64 4.35
N ARG A 127 -38.59 -20.13 5.02
CA ARG A 127 -39.92 -20.30 4.40
C ARG A 127 -40.61 -18.96 4.15
N ALA A 128 -40.33 -17.93 4.94
CA ALA A 128 -40.84 -16.57 4.73
C ALA A 128 -40.25 -15.89 3.47
N ALA A 129 -39.04 -16.25 3.06
CA ALA A 129 -38.39 -15.68 1.88
C ALA A 129 -38.92 -16.24 0.55
N ALA A 130 -39.55 -17.42 0.55
CA ALA A 130 -40.00 -18.09 -0.68
C ALA A 130 -41.43 -17.73 -1.12
N SER A 131 -42.15 -16.86 -0.39
CA SER A 131 -43.59 -16.63 -0.60
C SER A 131 -43.98 -15.21 -1.03
N ASN A 132 -43.04 -14.32 -1.36
CA ASN A 132 -43.39 -12.94 -1.71
C ASN A 132 -42.79 -12.49 -3.06
N TYR A 133 -43.67 -12.37 -4.06
CA TYR A 133 -43.49 -11.73 -5.38
C TYR A 133 -42.61 -12.48 -6.39
N GLY A 134 -43.15 -13.51 -7.03
CA GLY A 134 -43.67 -13.36 -8.40
C GLY A 134 -44.81 -12.35 -8.61
N HIS A 135 -44.67 -11.54 -9.66
CA HIS A 135 -45.80 -11.02 -10.44
C HIS A 135 -45.33 -10.74 -11.87
N ASN A 136 -45.74 -11.62 -12.78
CA ASN A 136 -45.78 -11.36 -14.22
C ASN A 136 -46.75 -10.21 -14.48
N TYR A 137 -46.42 -9.38 -15.46
CA TYR A 137 -47.30 -8.35 -15.99
C TYR A 137 -48.32 -9.01 -16.93
N ASP A 138 -49.58 -8.95 -16.54
CA ASP A 138 -50.72 -9.06 -17.46
C ASP A 138 -50.88 -7.70 -18.15
N ASP A 139 -50.69 -7.64 -19.47
CA ASP A 139 -51.24 -6.58 -20.32
C ASP A 139 -51.97 -7.28 -21.47
N ASP A 140 -53.29 -7.11 -21.45
CA ASP A 140 -54.25 -7.70 -22.37
C ASP A 140 -54.01 -7.17 -23.80
N ASN A 141 -53.85 -8.06 -24.77
CA ASN A 141 -54.27 -7.78 -26.13
C ASN A 141 -54.88 -9.06 -26.73
N ASP A 142 -56.21 -9.07 -26.76
CA ASP A 142 -57.05 -9.99 -27.52
C ASP A 142 -56.61 -10.02 -29.00
N ASP A 143 -56.48 -11.21 -29.57
CA ASP A 143 -57.39 -11.66 -30.62
C ASP A 143 -57.13 -13.13 -30.97
N GLU A 144 -58.25 -13.83 -31.16
CA GLU A 144 -58.46 -15.26 -31.31
C GLU A 144 -57.87 -15.83 -32.61
N GLU A 145 -57.45 -17.11 -32.60
CA GLU A 145 -58.07 -18.18 -33.40
C GLU A 145 -57.29 -19.51 -33.22
N GLU A 146 -58.04 -20.55 -32.82
CA GLU A 146 -57.61 -21.93 -32.63
C GLU A 146 -57.42 -22.66 -33.99
N GLU A 147 -56.47 -23.61 -34.06
CA GLU A 147 -56.77 -25.05 -34.26
C GLU A 147 -55.55 -25.88 -34.74
N GLU A 148 -55.30 -26.94 -33.96
CA GLU A 148 -54.96 -28.33 -34.32
C GLU A 148 -53.66 -28.75 -35.06
N GLU A 149 -52.81 -29.42 -34.27
CA GLU A 149 -52.24 -30.78 -34.45
C GLU A 149 -51.29 -31.17 -35.60
N GLN A 150 -50.26 -31.91 -35.14
CA GLN A 150 -49.51 -33.02 -35.75
C GLN A 150 -48.17 -32.77 -36.49
N ASP A 151 -47.16 -33.39 -35.87
CA ASP A 151 -46.08 -34.21 -36.45
C ASP A 151 -44.64 -33.67 -36.61
N ALA A 152 -43.73 -34.56 -36.16
CA ALA A 152 -42.35 -34.79 -36.59
C ALA A 152 -41.18 -33.87 -36.11
N ALA A 153 -40.43 -34.42 -35.16
CA ALA A 153 -38.96 -34.57 -35.14
C ALA A 153 -38.05 -33.37 -35.51
N ALA A 154 -37.31 -32.89 -34.50
CA ALA A 154 -35.94 -32.41 -34.66
C ALA A 154 -35.15 -32.64 -33.35
N PRO A 155 -33.96 -33.27 -33.38
CA PRO A 155 -33.07 -33.29 -32.23
C PRO A 155 -32.43 -31.89 -32.14
N ALA A 156 -32.72 -31.15 -31.07
CA ALA A 156 -31.98 -29.94 -30.77
C ALA A 156 -30.58 -30.34 -30.31
N GLU A 157 -29.69 -30.32 -31.29
CA GLU A 157 -28.26 -30.00 -31.25
C GLU A 157 -27.69 -29.83 -29.83
N GLU A 158 -26.74 -30.70 -29.49
CA GLU A 158 -25.78 -30.47 -28.42
C GLU A 158 -25.11 -29.11 -28.68
N ASP A 159 -25.38 -28.14 -27.80
CA ASP A 159 -24.60 -26.92 -27.69
C ASP A 159 -23.23 -27.30 -27.14
N HIS A 160 -22.37 -27.80 -28.04
CA HIS A 160 -20.94 -27.81 -27.82
C HIS A 160 -20.53 -26.36 -27.77
N HIS A 161 -20.43 -25.82 -26.54
CA HIS A 161 -19.61 -24.67 -26.24
C HIS A 161 -18.23 -24.89 -26.87
N ALA A 162 -18.05 -24.35 -28.07
CA ALA A 162 -16.73 -24.08 -28.59
C ALA A 162 -16.17 -23.01 -27.66
N GLU A 163 -15.41 -23.46 -26.66
CA GLU A 163 -14.34 -22.67 -26.09
C GLU A 163 -13.41 -22.38 -27.27
N ASP A 164 -13.68 -21.27 -27.96
CA ASP A 164 -12.66 -20.61 -28.76
C ASP A 164 -11.57 -20.22 -27.76
N ASP A 165 -10.54 -21.06 -27.65
CA ASP A 165 -9.23 -20.68 -27.11
C ASP A 165 -8.76 -19.49 -27.94
N ASP A 166 -9.18 -18.28 -27.56
CA ASP A 166 -8.69 -17.05 -28.17
C ASP A 166 -7.22 -16.91 -27.75
N PRO A 167 -6.25 -17.22 -28.64
CA PRO A 167 -4.85 -17.19 -28.27
C PRO A 167 -4.41 -15.77 -27.88
N GLU A 168 -5.16 -14.75 -28.31
CA GLU A 168 -4.92 -13.35 -27.95
C GLU A 168 -5.28 -13.10 -26.48
N ALA A 169 -6.28 -13.78 -25.92
CA ALA A 169 -6.65 -13.66 -24.51
C ALA A 169 -5.59 -14.29 -23.57
N GLU A 170 -5.02 -15.45 -23.93
CA GLU A 170 -3.93 -16.08 -23.18
C GLU A 170 -2.65 -15.24 -23.24
N GLU A 171 -2.33 -14.67 -24.40
CA GLU A 171 -1.18 -13.76 -24.55
C GLU A 171 -1.36 -12.49 -23.71
N LEU A 172 -2.57 -11.89 -23.71
CA LEU A 172 -2.88 -10.74 -22.87
C LEU A 172 -2.82 -11.08 -21.38
N GLU A 173 -3.31 -12.25 -20.95
CA GLU A 173 -3.23 -12.71 -19.57
C GLU A 173 -1.76 -12.86 -19.12
N ALA A 174 -0.91 -13.48 -19.96
CA ALA A 174 0.51 -13.62 -19.68
C ALA A 174 1.21 -12.26 -19.52
N LEU A 175 0.91 -11.29 -20.39
CA LEU A 175 1.46 -9.93 -20.29
C LEU A 175 0.96 -9.20 -19.04
N THR A 176 -0.30 -9.37 -18.65
CA THR A 176 -0.82 -8.77 -17.41
C THR A 176 -0.17 -9.36 -16.16
N ASN A 177 0.03 -10.68 -16.13
CA ASN A 177 0.73 -11.35 -15.04
C ASN A 177 2.18 -10.86 -14.92
N GLU A 178 2.89 -10.67 -16.04
CA GLU A 178 4.24 -10.12 -16.04
C GLU A 178 4.29 -8.70 -15.45
N ILE A 179 3.35 -7.83 -15.81
CA ILE A 179 3.27 -6.46 -15.28
C ILE A 179 2.94 -6.45 -13.78
N ASP A 180 2.02 -7.32 -13.35
CA ASP A 180 1.63 -7.44 -11.94
C ASP A 180 2.79 -8.00 -11.09
N GLU A 181 3.54 -8.97 -11.60
CA GLU A 181 4.75 -9.50 -10.98
C GLU A 181 5.83 -8.42 -10.82
N GLU A 182 6.09 -7.63 -11.88
CA GLU A 182 7.06 -6.52 -11.79
C GLU A 182 6.62 -5.47 -10.76
N SER A 183 5.33 -5.14 -10.75
CA SER A 183 4.75 -4.20 -9.78
C SER A 183 4.87 -4.72 -8.34
N GLN A 184 4.66 -6.02 -8.13
CA GLN A 184 4.83 -6.67 -6.83
C GLN A 184 6.29 -6.62 -6.37
N ILE A 185 7.25 -6.89 -7.27
CA ILE A 185 8.69 -6.80 -6.98
C ILE A 185 9.05 -5.38 -6.55
N VAL A 186 8.64 -4.37 -7.32
CA VAL A 186 8.93 -2.96 -7.01
C VAL A 186 8.34 -2.57 -5.66
N GLY A 187 7.09 -2.95 -5.39
CA GLY A 187 6.42 -2.67 -4.11
C GLY A 187 7.13 -3.32 -2.91
N GLU A 188 7.59 -4.55 -3.06
CA GLU A 188 8.36 -5.26 -2.04
C GLU A 188 9.71 -4.57 -1.77
N VAL A 189 10.44 -4.21 -2.82
CA VAL A 189 11.73 -3.52 -2.71
C VAL A 189 11.58 -2.18 -1.98
N LEU A 190 10.52 -1.41 -2.25
CA LEU A 190 10.26 -0.15 -1.55
C LEU A 190 9.95 -0.36 -0.06
N ARG A 191 9.24 -1.44 0.29
CA ARG A 191 8.99 -1.78 1.70
C ARG A 191 10.28 -2.17 2.42
N ILE A 192 11.12 -2.97 1.79
CA ILE A 192 12.44 -3.32 2.32
C ILE A 192 13.30 -2.06 2.46
N LYS A 193 13.32 -1.19 1.45
CA LYS A 193 14.06 0.08 1.47
C LYS A 193 13.72 0.90 2.71
N GLU A 194 12.43 1.05 3.00
CA GLU A 194 11.95 1.83 4.15
C GLU A 194 12.48 1.27 5.48
N LEU A 195 12.45 -0.05 5.63
CA LEU A 195 12.99 -0.76 6.79
C LEU A 195 14.51 -0.55 6.93
N LEU A 196 15.26 -0.59 5.82
CA LEU A 196 16.71 -0.38 5.84
C LEU A 196 17.10 1.09 6.10
N LEU A 197 16.26 2.06 5.70
CA LEU A 197 16.48 3.48 6.02
C LEU A 197 16.33 3.74 7.53
N HIS A 198 15.32 3.13 8.14
CA HIS A 198 15.02 3.19 9.58
C HIS A 198 15.73 2.09 10.38
N LYS A 199 16.95 1.71 9.97
CA LYS A 199 17.73 0.62 10.60
C LYS A 199 17.94 0.69 12.13
N GLN A 200 17.75 1.84 12.76
CA GLN A 200 17.89 1.98 14.22
C GLN A 200 16.65 1.51 14.97
N ASP A 201 15.50 1.49 14.29
CA ASP A 201 14.19 1.16 14.87
C ASP A 201 13.88 -0.34 14.72
N HIS A 202 14.75 -1.08 14.05
CA HIS A 202 14.58 -2.48 13.71
C HIS A 202 15.73 -3.33 14.28
N SER A 203 15.42 -4.59 14.59
CA SER A 203 16.40 -5.54 15.08
C SER A 203 17.37 -6.00 13.97
N ASP A 204 18.55 -6.47 14.37
CA ASP A 204 19.53 -7.06 13.44
C ASP A 204 18.94 -8.24 12.65
N ALA A 205 18.09 -9.05 13.28
CA ALA A 205 17.42 -10.17 12.60
C ALA A 205 16.50 -9.68 11.47
N THR A 206 15.64 -8.70 11.76
CA THR A 206 14.74 -8.11 10.75
C THR A 206 15.49 -7.45 9.59
N LEU A 207 16.60 -6.77 9.87
CA LEU A 207 17.45 -6.16 8.84
C LEU A 207 18.14 -7.22 7.99
N PHE A 208 18.67 -8.27 8.63
CA PHE A 208 19.32 -9.38 7.95
C PHE A 208 18.35 -10.14 7.05
N ASP A 209 17.15 -10.46 7.54
CA ASP A 209 16.11 -11.14 6.78
C ASP A 209 15.66 -10.29 5.59
N SER A 210 15.55 -8.97 5.77
CA SER A 210 15.21 -8.05 4.69
C SER A 210 16.30 -7.99 3.60
N LEU A 211 17.58 -7.96 3.98
CA LEU A 211 18.69 -8.05 3.03
C LEU A 211 18.75 -9.41 2.33
N ARG A 212 18.45 -10.49 3.05
CA ARG A 212 18.41 -11.84 2.48
C ARG A 212 17.27 -11.97 1.49
N ARG A 213 16.11 -11.39 1.80
CA ARG A 213 14.97 -11.33 0.90
C ARG A 213 15.33 -10.57 -0.37
N LEU A 214 15.98 -9.41 -0.23
CA LEU A 214 16.45 -8.63 -1.38
C LEU A 214 17.37 -9.45 -2.30
N GLN A 215 18.29 -10.23 -1.74
CA GLN A 215 19.21 -11.10 -2.48
C GLN A 215 18.50 -12.23 -3.26
N LEU A 216 17.38 -12.72 -2.74
CA LEU A 216 16.65 -13.84 -3.34
C LEU A 216 15.64 -13.37 -4.40
N MET A 217 15.40 -12.07 -4.51
CA MET A 217 14.51 -11.50 -5.51
C MET A 217 15.24 -11.35 -6.85
N GLN A 218 14.52 -11.58 -7.94
CA GLN A 218 15.02 -11.30 -9.29
C GLN A 218 14.87 -9.80 -9.58
N LEU A 219 15.91 -9.03 -9.28
CA LEU A 219 15.91 -7.58 -9.44
C LEU A 219 16.47 -7.16 -10.80
N SER A 220 15.68 -6.43 -11.59
CA SER A 220 16.17 -5.80 -12.81
C SER A 220 16.98 -4.54 -12.49
N VAL A 221 17.93 -4.18 -13.37
CA VAL A 221 18.71 -2.93 -13.23
C VAL A 221 17.79 -1.70 -13.19
N SER A 222 16.68 -1.74 -13.92
CA SER A 222 15.64 -0.72 -13.90
C SER A 222 15.00 -0.60 -12.52
N THR A 223 14.63 -1.72 -11.89
CA THR A 223 14.07 -1.74 -10.52
C THR A 223 15.06 -1.18 -9.51
N LEU A 224 16.33 -1.58 -9.59
CA LEU A 224 17.38 -1.09 -8.68
C LEU A 224 17.57 0.43 -8.77
N ARG A 225 17.56 0.97 -9.99
CA ARG A 225 17.68 2.41 -10.24
C ARG A 225 16.43 3.18 -9.83
N ALA A 226 15.24 2.72 -10.24
CA ALA A 226 13.98 3.39 -9.97
C ALA A 226 13.67 3.46 -8.47
N THR A 227 13.95 2.38 -7.74
CA THR A 227 13.70 2.33 -6.30
C THR A 227 14.81 2.97 -5.47
N GLU A 228 15.98 3.26 -6.05
CA GLU A 228 17.18 3.73 -5.33
C GLU A 228 17.54 2.90 -4.08
N ILE A 229 17.17 1.62 -4.05
CA ILE A 229 17.40 0.71 -2.90
C ILE A 229 18.90 0.61 -2.55
N GLY A 230 19.79 0.81 -3.53
CA GLY A 230 21.23 0.79 -3.34
C GLY A 230 21.74 1.79 -2.31
N ARG A 231 21.08 2.96 -2.19
CA ARG A 231 21.43 3.95 -1.16
C ARG A 231 21.18 3.43 0.25
N ALA A 232 20.08 2.71 0.45
CA ALA A 232 19.73 2.13 1.74
C ALA A 232 20.68 0.98 2.10
N VAL A 233 20.94 0.07 1.16
CA VAL A 233 21.90 -1.05 1.33
C VAL A 233 23.32 -0.54 1.59
N ASN A 234 23.77 0.49 0.85
CA ASN A 234 25.08 1.11 1.05
C ASN A 234 25.24 1.71 2.46
N GLY A 235 24.14 2.16 3.08
CA GLY A 235 24.10 2.60 4.47
C GLY A 235 24.45 1.51 5.50
N LEU A 236 24.34 0.23 5.14
CA LEU A 236 24.58 -0.92 6.02
C LEU A 236 26.01 -1.49 5.92
N ARG A 237 26.85 -0.95 5.03
CA ARG A 237 28.27 -1.38 4.91
C ARG A 237 29.10 -1.18 6.17
N LYS A 238 28.68 -0.28 7.06
CA LYS A 238 29.34 0.00 8.35
C LYS A 238 28.50 -0.44 9.55
N HIS A 239 27.51 -1.31 9.32
CA HIS A 239 26.67 -1.84 10.38
C HIS A 239 27.50 -2.60 11.43
N SER A 240 27.08 -2.60 12.69
CA SER A 240 27.76 -3.27 13.81
C SER A 240 27.81 -4.79 13.60
N SER A 241 26.67 -5.39 13.25
CA SER A 241 26.60 -6.82 12.89
C SER A 241 27.45 -7.16 11.67
N GLN A 242 28.34 -8.12 11.86
CA GLN A 242 29.23 -8.63 10.83
C GLN A 242 28.47 -9.31 9.69
N GLN A 243 27.38 -10.02 9.99
CA GLN A 243 26.58 -10.73 8.99
C GLN A 243 25.86 -9.75 8.05
N ILE A 244 25.22 -8.72 8.62
CA ILE A 244 24.56 -7.65 7.85
C ILE A 244 25.58 -6.93 6.97
N ARG A 245 26.75 -6.60 7.52
CA ARG A 245 27.82 -5.93 6.77
C ARG A 245 28.31 -6.76 5.59
N HIS A 246 28.58 -8.06 5.79
CA HIS A 246 29.02 -8.93 4.71
C HIS A 246 27.95 -9.07 3.62
N LEU A 247 26.69 -9.23 3.99
CA LEU A 247 25.60 -9.38 3.04
C LEU A 247 25.37 -8.09 2.24
N ALA A 248 25.39 -6.92 2.90
CA ALA A 248 25.29 -5.62 2.22
C ALA A 248 26.44 -5.40 1.22
N LEU A 249 27.66 -5.79 1.57
CA LEU A 249 28.80 -5.71 0.65
C LEU A 249 28.65 -6.67 -0.54
N ALA A 250 28.18 -7.89 -0.31
CA ALA A 250 27.93 -8.86 -1.36
C ALA A 250 26.87 -8.36 -2.34
N LEU A 251 25.75 -7.82 -1.83
CA LEU A 251 24.70 -7.22 -2.65
C LEU A 251 25.27 -6.11 -3.54
N ILE A 252 26.01 -5.16 -2.97
CA ILE A 252 26.60 -4.04 -3.73
C ILE A 252 27.54 -4.52 -4.84
N GLN A 253 28.30 -5.59 -4.61
CA GLN A 253 29.23 -6.13 -5.59
C GLN A 253 28.57 -6.98 -6.67
N LEU A 254 27.52 -7.74 -6.32
CA LEU A 254 26.90 -8.73 -7.21
C LEU A 254 25.75 -8.14 -8.04
N GLU A 255 24.98 -7.22 -7.47
CA GLU A 255 23.76 -6.69 -8.10
C GLU A 255 23.95 -5.26 -8.63
N ASN A 256 25.18 -4.72 -8.61
CA ASN A 256 25.50 -3.38 -9.10
C ASN A 256 24.65 -2.26 -8.44
N PHE A 257 24.45 -2.31 -7.12
CA PHE A 257 23.84 -1.20 -6.36
C PHE A 257 24.74 0.06 -6.25
N GLY A 258 25.71 0.21 -7.16
CA GLY A 258 26.72 1.27 -7.19
C GLY A 258 26.23 2.57 -7.81
#